data_AF-A0A1V9YRW4-F1
#
_entry.id   AF-A0A1V9YRW4-F1
#
_cell.length_a   1.000
_cell.length_b   1.000
_cell.length_c   1.000
_cell.angle_alpha   90.00
_cell.angle_beta   90.00
_cell.angle_gamma   90.00
#
_symmetry.space_group_name_H-M   'P 1'
#
loop_
_entity.id
_entity.type
_entity.pdbx_description
1 polymer ?
#
loop_
_entity_poly.entity_id
_entity_poly.type
_entity_poly.pdbx_seq_one_letter_code
_entity_poly.pdbx_strand_id
1 'polypeptide(L)'
;MDKLVAALLASEHGDEAQMQYIDVILGSSLTPEQEADVAAVLWAAWPPLTTPSPVVQHGLRALPQQFLQCIRRYINNPSTEVEEEACFLWMQTETRLSEWRSAIKVLLIFMALRPPAASSRIHRVFQECPPVAFSESLLVSELCMNAQKLSEMLIKAGRIRLVGYAGMWLRQLLLMLVNCEQWAVLVKGGTDVLLTAAEQLADRDTIAGALVILETIFLGYQENADVFVAFFSHFYDRIARWTTAHPPLSQKIQVQLHELIQGLLFAFPGHPLVQAHLLKITAALPSPPATFNLEAYVESRRWKNCKQATSSPFLSEDSSSEPAAPRSRIPGVVGLKNVGNSCYMNAVLQGLFWTPGLHELFSGVSSRRGSVVSEFQALVHAARTSEASWLNATIMQRFRSSLVPEYQTSRQQDAAEFLIYLLDALGSQSDRSTASTLAAIFQGTFERQITCDDCRAASVVAEDFTDLHVPVQGTAPTLPQLLAALFEPEELSERLENAYFCEACNAKRTARKTTCIRSAPQHLILSINRFQYNLQRGIREKICDPVNCSGNVTLPTTTGDVKYEMYAVIVHAGSRADHGHYYAYCRRPSASSGQAPWLLLNDSQVSEVGDGLVAGMLAHATTDTPYLLFYRRAPT
;
A
#
# COMPACT_ATOMS: atom_id res chain seq x y z
N MET A 1 -45.79 -6.92 -42.03
CA MET A 1 -44.74 -5.87 -42.19
C MET A 1 -43.54 -6.46 -42.90
N ASP A 2 -43.17 -7.68 -42.52
CA ASP A 2 -42.43 -8.67 -43.31
C ASP A 2 -42.31 -8.44 -44.84
N LYS A 3 -43.43 -8.41 -45.58
CA LYS A 3 -43.43 -8.26 -47.05
C LYS A 3 -42.86 -6.92 -47.53
N LEU A 4 -43.11 -5.86 -46.76
CA LEU A 4 -42.65 -4.50 -47.10
C LEU A 4 -41.15 -4.39 -46.92
N VAL A 5 -40.61 -4.92 -45.81
CA VAL A 5 -39.17 -4.94 -45.55
C VAL A 5 -38.45 -5.85 -46.54
N ALA A 6 -39.02 -7.02 -46.85
CA ALA A 6 -38.44 -7.94 -47.83
C ALA A 6 -38.39 -7.31 -49.24
N ALA A 7 -39.45 -6.60 -49.64
CA ALA A 7 -39.47 -5.87 -50.91
C ALA A 7 -38.47 -4.71 -50.93
N LEU A 8 -38.28 -4.00 -49.82
CA LEU A 8 -37.29 -2.94 -49.70
C LEU A 8 -35.86 -3.48 -49.87
N LEU A 9 -35.52 -4.58 -49.19
CA LEU A 9 -34.19 -5.21 -49.31
C LEU A 9 -33.92 -5.77 -50.71
N ALA A 10 -34.96 -6.20 -51.43
CA ALA A 10 -34.86 -6.68 -52.81
C ALA A 10 -34.93 -5.56 -53.87
N SER A 11 -35.09 -4.29 -53.46
CA SER A 11 -35.23 -3.16 -54.39
C SER A 11 -33.91 -2.76 -55.05
N GLU A 12 -33.97 -2.14 -56.23
CA GLU A 12 -32.81 -1.62 -56.96
C GLU A 12 -32.23 -0.31 -56.37
N HIS A 13 -32.78 0.17 -55.25
CA HIS A 13 -32.28 1.36 -54.56
C HIS A 13 -30.88 1.11 -53.96
N GLY A 14 -30.01 2.12 -53.99
CA GLY A 14 -28.71 2.05 -53.33
C GLY A 14 -28.81 2.02 -51.80
N ASP A 15 -27.77 1.52 -51.13
CA ASP A 15 -27.75 1.27 -49.68
C ASP A 15 -28.19 2.48 -48.83
N GLU A 16 -27.75 3.69 -49.17
CA GLU A 16 -28.10 4.91 -48.42
C GLU A 16 -29.61 5.22 -48.48
N ALA A 17 -30.24 5.04 -49.64
CA ALA A 17 -31.67 5.23 -49.80
C ALA A 17 -32.46 4.13 -49.05
N GLN A 18 -31.99 2.88 -49.12
CA GLN A 18 -32.61 1.78 -48.38
C GLN A 18 -32.53 2.00 -46.85
N MET A 19 -31.42 2.51 -46.32
CA MET A 19 -31.28 2.88 -44.91
C MET A 19 -32.28 3.98 -44.50
N GLN A 20 -32.43 5.03 -45.31
CA GLN A 20 -33.39 6.11 -45.04
C GLN A 20 -34.83 5.57 -44.99
N TYR A 21 -35.19 4.66 -45.90
CA TYR A 21 -36.50 4.01 -45.86
C TYR A 21 -36.69 3.14 -44.61
N ILE A 22 -35.65 2.42 -44.18
CA ILE A 22 -35.67 1.70 -42.91
C ILE A 22 -35.89 2.67 -41.74
N ASP A 23 -35.22 3.81 -41.69
CA ASP A 23 -35.40 4.81 -40.64
C ASP A 23 -36.83 5.36 -40.62
N VAL A 24 -37.44 5.58 -41.79
CA VAL A 24 -38.85 6.00 -41.87
C VAL A 24 -39.80 4.91 -41.35
N ILE A 25 -39.53 3.64 -41.68
CA ILE A 25 -40.31 2.50 -41.19
C ILE A 25 -40.20 2.39 -39.67
N LEU A 26 -39.00 2.47 -39.12
CA LEU A 26 -38.73 2.35 -37.69
C LEU A 26 -39.14 3.59 -36.89
N GLY A 27 -39.14 4.77 -37.52
CA GLY A 27 -39.64 6.02 -36.95
C GLY A 27 -41.17 6.11 -36.93
N SER A 28 -41.86 5.19 -37.62
CA SER A 28 -43.30 5.00 -37.48
C SER A 28 -43.59 4.32 -36.14
N SER A 29 -44.71 4.63 -35.47
CA SER A 29 -45.08 3.99 -34.20
C SER A 29 -45.49 2.53 -34.40
N LEU A 30 -44.51 1.65 -34.63
CA LEU A 30 -44.68 0.22 -34.83
C LEU A 30 -45.17 -0.45 -33.54
N THR A 31 -46.02 -1.48 -33.70
CA THR A 31 -46.34 -2.38 -32.58
C THR A 31 -45.16 -3.33 -32.32
N PRO A 32 -45.03 -3.91 -31.11
CA PRO A 32 -43.97 -4.89 -30.83
C PRO A 32 -43.96 -6.10 -31.77
N GLU A 33 -45.14 -6.51 -32.26
CA GLU A 33 -45.27 -7.57 -33.26
C GLU A 33 -44.69 -7.14 -34.62
N GLN A 34 -44.95 -5.88 -35.03
CA GLN A 34 -44.39 -5.33 -36.26
C GLN A 34 -42.87 -5.14 -36.17
N GLU A 35 -42.35 -4.71 -35.02
CA GLU A 35 -40.90 -4.66 -34.79
C GLU A 35 -40.27 -6.07 -34.87
N ALA A 36 -40.94 -7.08 -34.33
CA ALA A 36 -40.51 -8.47 -34.42
C ALA A 36 -40.53 -8.99 -35.86
N ASP A 37 -41.54 -8.64 -36.66
CA ASP A 37 -41.59 -8.95 -38.09
C ASP A 37 -40.42 -8.33 -38.85
N VAL A 38 -40.13 -7.05 -38.61
CA VAL A 38 -39.00 -6.34 -39.24
C VAL A 38 -37.68 -7.01 -38.84
N ALA A 39 -37.49 -7.27 -37.55
CA ALA A 39 -36.31 -7.97 -37.04
C ALA A 39 -36.15 -9.34 -37.69
N ALA A 40 -37.21 -10.14 -37.80
CA ALA A 40 -37.18 -11.48 -38.38
C ALA A 40 -36.72 -11.45 -39.84
N VAL A 41 -37.23 -10.49 -40.64
CA VAL A 41 -36.80 -10.33 -42.04
C VAL A 41 -35.34 -9.89 -42.14
N LEU A 42 -34.91 -8.94 -41.30
CA LEU A 42 -33.51 -8.50 -41.30
C LEU A 42 -32.54 -9.61 -40.87
N TRP A 43 -32.93 -10.41 -39.86
CA TRP A 43 -32.17 -11.61 -39.46
C TRP A 43 -32.13 -12.66 -40.58
N ALA A 44 -33.22 -12.84 -41.33
CA ALA A 44 -33.26 -13.76 -42.47
C ALA A 44 -32.45 -13.27 -43.67
N ALA A 45 -32.30 -11.96 -43.83
CA ALA A 45 -31.52 -11.32 -44.90
C ALA A 45 -30.01 -11.25 -44.60
N TRP A 46 -29.58 -11.70 -43.42
CA TRP A 46 -28.17 -11.75 -43.06
C TRP A 46 -27.49 -12.92 -43.80
N PRO A 47 -26.56 -12.66 -44.75
CA PRO A 47 -25.96 -13.71 -45.57
C PRO A 47 -25.01 -14.61 -44.76
N PRO A 48 -24.85 -15.88 -45.15
CA PRO A 48 -23.88 -16.76 -44.53
C PRO A 48 -22.44 -16.27 -44.68
N LEU A 49 -21.65 -16.32 -43.60
CA LEU A 49 -20.17 -16.16 -43.60
C LEU A 49 -19.62 -14.82 -44.12
N THR A 50 -20.46 -13.80 -44.31
CA THR A 50 -20.05 -12.48 -44.79
C THR A 50 -20.63 -11.37 -43.93
N THR A 51 -19.97 -10.21 -43.91
CA THR A 51 -20.55 -9.00 -43.34
C THR A 51 -21.87 -8.71 -44.08
N PRO A 52 -23.01 -8.62 -43.37
CA PRO A 52 -24.29 -8.30 -44.00
C PRO A 52 -24.22 -6.91 -44.64
N SER A 53 -25.14 -6.65 -45.58
CA SER A 53 -25.21 -5.36 -46.23
C SER A 53 -25.32 -4.24 -45.18
N PRO A 54 -24.73 -3.05 -45.44
CA PRO A 54 -24.81 -1.91 -44.54
C PRO A 54 -26.26 -1.62 -44.09
N VAL A 55 -27.22 -1.84 -44.99
CA VAL A 55 -28.67 -1.67 -44.77
C VAL A 55 -29.21 -2.60 -43.69
N VAL A 56 -28.87 -3.89 -43.75
CA VAL A 56 -29.31 -4.89 -42.75
C VAL A 56 -28.69 -4.60 -41.38
N GLN A 57 -27.40 -4.21 -41.34
CA GLN A 57 -26.75 -3.79 -40.09
C GLN A 57 -27.43 -2.57 -39.47
N HIS A 58 -27.73 -1.56 -40.30
CA HIS A 58 -28.39 -0.33 -39.87
C HIS A 58 -29.75 -0.62 -39.25
N GLY A 59 -30.60 -1.40 -39.93
CA GLY A 59 -31.93 -1.75 -39.42
C GLY A 59 -31.89 -2.55 -38.12
N LEU A 60 -31.00 -3.54 -38.02
CA LEU A 60 -30.87 -4.34 -36.79
C LEU A 60 -30.30 -3.51 -35.62
N ARG A 61 -29.44 -2.52 -35.89
CA ARG A 61 -28.92 -1.61 -34.87
C ARG A 61 -29.93 -0.58 -34.40
N ALA A 62 -30.86 -0.19 -35.27
CA ALA A 62 -31.92 0.78 -34.96
C ALA A 62 -33.07 0.15 -34.14
N LEU A 63 -33.27 -1.16 -34.25
CA LEU A 63 -34.26 -1.90 -33.46
C LEU A 63 -33.78 -2.15 -32.01
N PRO A 64 -34.67 -2.05 -31.01
CA PRO A 64 -34.31 -2.26 -29.62
C PRO A 64 -33.98 -3.73 -29.31
N GLN A 65 -33.02 -3.95 -28.41
CA GLN A 65 -32.67 -5.26 -27.81
C GLN A 65 -32.19 -6.34 -28.79
N GLN A 66 -31.94 -6.02 -30.06
CA GLN A 66 -31.50 -7.02 -31.05
C GLN A 66 -30.13 -7.58 -30.72
N PHE A 67 -29.23 -6.76 -30.16
CA PHE A 67 -27.92 -7.21 -29.70
C PHE A 67 -28.02 -8.23 -28.55
N LEU A 68 -28.94 -8.01 -27.62
CA LEU A 68 -29.21 -8.97 -26.53
C LEU A 68 -29.77 -10.29 -27.06
N GLN A 69 -30.66 -10.24 -28.06
CA GLN A 69 -31.20 -11.43 -28.72
C GLN A 69 -30.12 -12.22 -29.44
N CYS A 70 -29.24 -11.53 -30.19
CA CYS A 70 -28.06 -12.09 -30.84
C CYS A 70 -27.20 -12.91 -29.86
N ILE A 71 -26.87 -12.32 -28.70
CA ILE A 71 -26.07 -13.00 -27.67
C ILE A 71 -26.79 -14.20 -27.08
N ARG A 72 -28.10 -14.08 -26.82
CA ARG A 72 -28.90 -15.20 -26.31
C ARG A 72 -28.94 -16.37 -27.30
N ARG A 73 -29.01 -16.11 -28.61
CA ARG A 73 -28.94 -17.15 -29.64
C ARG A 73 -27.57 -17.82 -29.67
N TYR A 74 -26.51 -17.01 -29.65
CA TYR A 74 -25.13 -17.49 -29.62
C TYR A 74 -24.84 -18.43 -28.44
N ILE A 75 -25.23 -18.04 -27.21
CA ILE A 75 -24.95 -18.85 -26.02
C ILE A 75 -25.85 -20.09 -25.86
N ASN A 76 -27.09 -20.07 -26.38
CA ASN A 76 -28.08 -21.16 -26.21
C ASN A 76 -28.05 -22.23 -27.31
N ASN A 77 -26.94 -22.32 -28.05
CA ASN A 77 -26.75 -23.22 -29.20
C ASN A 77 -27.45 -22.70 -30.47
N PRO A 78 -26.70 -22.08 -31.40
CA PRO A 78 -27.25 -21.61 -32.66
C PRO A 78 -27.70 -22.78 -33.52
N SER A 79 -28.67 -22.53 -34.40
CA SER A 79 -29.29 -23.57 -35.22
C SER A 79 -28.33 -24.07 -36.31
N THR A 80 -27.33 -23.26 -36.66
CA THR A 80 -26.31 -23.53 -37.70
C THR A 80 -24.96 -22.90 -37.31
N GLU A 81 -23.84 -23.43 -37.82
CA GLU A 81 -22.50 -22.81 -37.68
C GLU A 81 -22.46 -21.39 -38.28
N VAL A 82 -23.28 -21.16 -39.30
CA VAL A 82 -23.42 -19.87 -39.98
C VAL A 82 -24.00 -18.79 -39.06
N GLU A 83 -25.05 -19.13 -38.33
CA GLU A 83 -25.68 -18.24 -37.35
C GLU A 83 -24.72 -17.93 -36.19
N GLU A 84 -23.88 -18.90 -35.80
CA GLU A 84 -22.86 -18.72 -34.78
C GLU A 84 -21.87 -17.60 -35.14
N GLU A 85 -21.26 -17.67 -36.33
CA GLU A 85 -20.26 -16.70 -36.79
C GLU A 85 -20.86 -15.31 -37.03
N ALA A 86 -22.07 -15.23 -37.56
CA ALA A 86 -22.78 -13.97 -37.76
C ALA A 86 -23.02 -13.22 -36.43
N CYS A 87 -23.54 -13.94 -35.42
CA CYS A 87 -23.75 -13.37 -34.09
C CYS A 87 -22.44 -12.90 -33.45
N PHE A 88 -21.38 -13.68 -33.67
CA PHE A 88 -20.06 -13.39 -33.14
C PHE A 88 -19.42 -12.15 -33.77
N LEU A 89 -19.54 -11.99 -35.09
CA LEU A 89 -19.02 -10.81 -35.79
C LEU A 89 -19.70 -9.50 -35.36
N TRP A 90 -20.99 -9.53 -35.03
CA TRP A 90 -21.67 -8.36 -34.45
C TRP A 90 -21.06 -8.01 -33.09
N MET A 91 -20.82 -9.00 -32.22
CA MET A 91 -20.14 -8.74 -30.94
C MET A 91 -18.74 -8.13 -31.12
N GLN A 92 -17.99 -8.48 -32.17
CA GLN A 92 -16.68 -7.87 -32.42
C GLN A 92 -16.75 -6.40 -32.88
N THR A 93 -17.86 -5.98 -33.48
CA THR A 93 -18.00 -4.66 -34.11
C THR A 93 -18.88 -3.67 -33.33
N GLU A 94 -19.68 -4.15 -32.38
CA GLU A 94 -20.57 -3.31 -31.58
C GLU A 94 -19.80 -2.54 -30.49
N THR A 95 -19.97 -1.21 -30.47
CA THR A 95 -19.26 -0.30 -29.56
C THR A 95 -20.19 0.41 -28.58
N ARG A 96 -21.52 0.30 -28.75
CA ARG A 96 -22.49 0.98 -27.89
C ARG A 96 -22.56 0.33 -26.51
N LEU A 97 -22.18 1.09 -25.47
CA LEU A 97 -22.21 0.64 -24.08
C LEU A 97 -23.63 0.27 -23.60
N SER A 98 -24.67 0.95 -24.10
CA SER A 98 -26.07 0.70 -23.74
C SER A 98 -26.51 -0.72 -24.10
N GLU A 99 -26.13 -1.20 -25.28
CA GLU A 99 -26.42 -2.57 -25.74
C GLU A 99 -25.62 -3.60 -24.94
N TRP A 100 -24.33 -3.32 -24.73
CA TRP A 100 -23.44 -4.18 -23.96
C TRP A 100 -23.85 -4.33 -22.49
N ARG A 101 -24.48 -3.32 -21.87
CA ARG A 101 -24.89 -3.40 -20.45
C ARG A 101 -25.82 -4.59 -20.18
N SER A 102 -26.83 -4.80 -21.02
CA SER A 102 -27.76 -5.93 -20.87
C SER A 102 -27.13 -7.26 -21.28
N ALA A 103 -26.30 -7.24 -22.33
CA ALA A 103 -25.54 -8.38 -22.80
C ALA A 103 -24.61 -8.96 -21.72
N ILE A 104 -23.84 -8.10 -21.05
CA ILE A 104 -22.86 -8.48 -20.03
C ILE A 104 -23.54 -9.14 -18.84
N LYS A 105 -24.71 -8.63 -18.41
CA LYS A 105 -25.52 -9.30 -17.38
C LYS A 105 -25.82 -10.75 -17.76
N VAL A 106 -26.28 -10.97 -19.00
CA VAL A 106 -26.59 -12.32 -19.48
C VAL A 106 -25.34 -13.20 -19.52
N LEU A 107 -24.21 -12.69 -20.03
CA LEU A 107 -22.95 -13.43 -20.08
C LEU A 107 -22.46 -13.82 -18.68
N LEU A 108 -22.46 -12.88 -17.73
CA LEU A 108 -22.05 -13.11 -16.33
C LEU A 108 -23.00 -14.09 -15.61
N ILE A 109 -24.32 -13.93 -15.77
CA ILE A 109 -25.32 -14.86 -15.22
C ILE A 109 -25.15 -16.26 -15.78
N PHE A 110 -24.96 -16.38 -17.10
CA PHE A 110 -24.79 -17.67 -17.74
C PHE A 110 -23.51 -18.36 -17.26
N MET A 111 -22.39 -17.64 -17.17
CA MET A 111 -21.14 -18.13 -16.61
C MET A 111 -21.28 -18.58 -15.15
N ALA A 112 -22.01 -17.82 -14.33
CA ALA A 112 -22.25 -18.19 -12.93
C ALA A 112 -23.06 -19.49 -12.81
N LEU A 113 -24.11 -19.66 -13.63
CA LEU A 113 -25.07 -20.75 -13.52
C LEU A 113 -24.66 -22.03 -14.26
N ARG A 114 -23.86 -21.95 -15.32
CA ARG A 114 -23.49 -23.10 -16.15
C ARG A 114 -22.15 -23.73 -15.74
N PRO A 115 -21.95 -25.03 -16.03
CA PRO A 115 -20.66 -25.68 -15.82
C PRO A 115 -19.61 -25.15 -16.82
N PRO A 116 -18.31 -25.20 -16.48
CA PRO A 116 -17.23 -24.71 -17.35
C PRO A 116 -17.23 -25.33 -18.76
N ALA A 117 -17.57 -26.62 -18.86
CA ALA A 117 -17.65 -27.33 -20.15
C ALA A 117 -18.70 -26.73 -21.11
N ALA A 118 -19.72 -26.03 -20.60
CA ALA A 118 -20.75 -25.37 -21.39
C ALA A 118 -20.47 -23.87 -21.63
N SER A 119 -19.27 -23.38 -21.25
CA SER A 119 -18.91 -21.95 -21.28
C SER A 119 -17.90 -21.59 -22.38
N SER A 120 -17.53 -22.53 -23.25
CA SER A 120 -16.52 -22.33 -24.33
C SER A 120 -16.84 -21.12 -25.22
N ARG A 121 -18.11 -20.93 -25.56
CA ARG A 121 -18.59 -19.76 -26.33
C ARG A 121 -18.39 -18.43 -25.60
N ILE A 122 -18.63 -18.40 -24.29
CA ILE A 122 -18.37 -17.20 -23.48
C ILE A 122 -16.87 -16.92 -23.41
N HIS A 123 -16.04 -17.96 -23.32
CA HIS A 123 -14.59 -17.80 -23.35
C HIS A 123 -14.14 -17.15 -24.65
N ARG A 124 -14.67 -17.60 -25.80
CA ARG A 124 -14.40 -16.99 -27.12
C ARG A 124 -14.77 -15.51 -27.13
N VAL A 125 -15.95 -15.15 -26.62
CA VAL A 125 -16.37 -13.74 -26.49
C VAL A 125 -15.37 -12.94 -25.67
N PHE A 126 -14.95 -13.43 -24.50
CA PHE A 126 -13.99 -12.71 -23.67
C PHE A 126 -12.60 -12.62 -24.29
N GLN A 127 -12.19 -13.59 -25.09
CA GLN A 127 -10.87 -13.63 -25.71
C GLN A 127 -10.78 -12.76 -26.96
N GLU A 128 -11.85 -12.64 -27.74
CA GLU A 128 -11.81 -12.06 -29.07
C GLU A 128 -12.66 -10.79 -29.24
N CYS A 129 -13.62 -10.53 -28.33
CA CYS A 129 -14.41 -9.30 -28.36
C CYS A 129 -13.82 -8.24 -27.41
N PRO A 130 -13.65 -6.98 -27.86
CA PRO A 130 -13.14 -5.91 -27.00
C PRO A 130 -14.11 -5.62 -25.84
N PRO A 131 -13.64 -5.47 -24.59
CA PRO A 131 -14.50 -5.15 -23.48
C PRO A 131 -14.87 -3.67 -23.48
N VAL A 132 -16.12 -3.38 -23.17
CA VAL A 132 -16.55 -2.03 -22.81
C VAL A 132 -16.29 -1.75 -21.32
N ALA A 133 -16.24 -0.47 -20.93
CA ALA A 133 -16.01 -0.06 -19.54
C ALA A 133 -17.24 -0.28 -18.64
N PHE A 134 -17.71 -1.52 -18.51
CA PHE A 134 -18.92 -1.84 -17.75
C PHE A 134 -18.75 -1.71 -16.24
N SER A 135 -17.51 -1.67 -15.72
CA SER A 135 -17.25 -1.48 -14.29
C SER A 135 -17.80 -0.17 -13.72
N GLU A 136 -17.97 0.85 -14.56
CA GLU A 136 -18.48 2.17 -14.16
C GLU A 136 -20.01 2.26 -14.21
N SER A 137 -20.67 1.35 -14.93
CA SER A 137 -22.11 1.46 -15.26
C SER A 137 -22.96 0.29 -14.79
N LEU A 138 -22.37 -0.88 -14.56
CA LEU A 138 -23.08 -2.08 -14.11
C LEU A 138 -22.93 -2.27 -12.60
N LEU A 139 -24.04 -2.31 -11.88
CA LEU A 139 -24.04 -2.58 -10.44
C LEU A 139 -24.16 -4.10 -10.16
N VAL A 140 -23.49 -4.57 -9.12
CA VAL A 140 -23.58 -5.97 -8.66
C VAL A 140 -25.01 -6.36 -8.29
N SER A 141 -25.81 -5.43 -7.76
CA SER A 141 -27.23 -5.66 -7.44
C SER A 141 -28.06 -6.05 -8.66
N GLU A 142 -27.67 -5.63 -9.87
CA GLU A 142 -28.36 -5.96 -11.12
C GLU A 142 -28.12 -7.42 -11.57
N LEU A 143 -27.16 -8.12 -10.96
CA LEU A 143 -26.90 -9.55 -11.23
C LEU A 143 -27.78 -10.48 -10.40
N CYS A 144 -28.46 -9.97 -9.35
CA CYS A 144 -29.31 -10.74 -8.44
C CYS A 144 -28.60 -11.98 -7.83
N MET A 145 -27.29 -11.90 -7.59
CA MET A 145 -26.47 -12.97 -7.02
C MET A 145 -26.03 -12.65 -5.58
N ASN A 146 -25.92 -13.68 -4.75
CA ASN A 146 -25.30 -13.56 -3.43
C ASN A 146 -23.76 -13.58 -3.53
N ALA A 147 -23.08 -13.20 -2.44
CA ALA A 147 -21.62 -13.13 -2.38
C ALA A 147 -20.91 -14.46 -2.71
N GLN A 148 -21.51 -15.60 -2.33
CA GLN A 148 -20.95 -16.92 -2.66
C GLN A 148 -20.95 -17.15 -4.17
N LYS A 149 -22.09 -16.92 -4.83
CA LYS A 149 -22.23 -17.12 -6.28
C LYS A 149 -21.38 -16.15 -7.08
N LEU A 150 -21.25 -14.90 -6.61
CA LEU A 150 -20.32 -13.93 -7.20
C LEU A 150 -18.86 -14.38 -7.08
N SER A 151 -18.47 -14.98 -5.95
CA SER A 151 -17.13 -15.54 -5.77
C SER A 151 -16.87 -16.71 -6.72
N GLU A 152 -17.82 -17.64 -6.84
CA GLU A 152 -17.74 -18.78 -7.78
C GLU A 152 -17.64 -18.29 -9.24
N MET A 153 -18.40 -17.26 -9.60
CA MET A 153 -18.36 -16.65 -10.92
C MET A 153 -17.00 -15.99 -11.19
N LEU A 154 -16.46 -15.25 -10.22
CA LEU A 154 -15.13 -14.63 -10.33
C LEU A 154 -14.03 -15.69 -10.51
N ILE A 155 -14.09 -16.77 -9.73
CA ILE A 155 -13.17 -17.92 -9.84
C ILE A 155 -13.26 -18.56 -11.24
N LYS A 156 -14.47 -18.81 -11.76
CA LYS A 156 -14.67 -19.33 -13.12
C LYS A 156 -14.06 -18.40 -14.17
N ALA A 157 -14.27 -17.09 -14.03
CA ALA A 157 -13.69 -16.10 -14.93
C ALA A 157 -12.15 -16.07 -14.87
N GLY A 158 -11.56 -16.25 -13.69
CA GLY A 158 -10.11 -16.37 -13.50
C GLY A 158 -9.47 -17.57 -14.20
N ARG A 159 -10.22 -18.66 -14.37
CA ARG A 159 -9.78 -19.89 -15.06
C ARG A 159 -9.84 -19.82 -16.58
N ILE A 160 -10.39 -18.75 -17.15
CA ILE A 160 -10.37 -18.52 -18.59
C ILE A 160 -8.93 -18.26 -19.02
N ARG A 161 -8.49 -18.90 -20.10
CA ARG A 161 -7.16 -18.68 -20.68
C ARG A 161 -7.04 -17.20 -21.10
N LEU A 162 -6.09 -16.48 -20.51
CA LEU A 162 -5.92 -15.02 -20.58
C LEU A 162 -5.27 -14.56 -21.90
N VAL A 163 -5.79 -15.04 -23.03
CA VAL A 163 -5.41 -14.62 -24.38
C VAL A 163 -6.31 -13.51 -24.90
N GLY A 164 -5.78 -12.69 -25.81
CA GLY A 164 -6.52 -11.58 -26.41
C GLY A 164 -7.08 -10.61 -25.36
N TYR A 165 -8.40 -10.42 -25.36
CA TYR A 165 -9.10 -9.48 -24.48
C TYR A 165 -9.49 -10.05 -23.10
N ALA A 166 -9.23 -11.33 -22.82
CA ALA A 166 -9.77 -11.99 -21.63
C ALA A 166 -9.28 -11.34 -20.33
N GLY A 167 -8.02 -10.91 -20.27
CA GLY A 167 -7.48 -10.17 -19.13
C GLY A 167 -8.15 -8.81 -18.90
N MET A 168 -8.55 -8.12 -19.98
CA MET A 168 -9.26 -6.84 -19.87
C MET A 168 -10.72 -7.03 -19.41
N TRP A 169 -11.40 -8.08 -19.87
CA TRP A 169 -12.73 -8.47 -19.38
C TRP A 169 -12.72 -8.78 -17.88
N LEU A 170 -11.76 -9.59 -17.45
CA LEU A 170 -11.63 -9.95 -16.04
C LEU A 170 -11.21 -8.74 -15.18
N ARG A 171 -10.38 -7.83 -15.70
CA ARG A 171 -10.09 -6.54 -15.04
C ARG A 171 -11.38 -5.72 -14.83
N GLN A 172 -12.25 -5.60 -15.84
CA GLN A 172 -13.51 -4.89 -15.69
C GLN A 172 -14.42 -5.56 -14.65
N LEU A 173 -14.44 -6.89 -14.58
CA LEU A 173 -15.18 -7.62 -13.55
C LEU A 173 -14.64 -7.34 -12.14
N LEU A 174 -13.31 -7.34 -11.96
CA LEU A 174 -12.67 -6.99 -10.68
C LEU A 174 -13.01 -5.54 -10.28
N LEU A 175 -12.88 -4.58 -11.19
CA LEU A 175 -13.18 -3.17 -10.92
C LEU A 175 -14.66 -2.94 -10.61
N MET A 176 -15.58 -3.67 -11.26
CA MET A 176 -17.00 -3.63 -10.93
C MET A 176 -17.26 -4.06 -9.47
N LEU A 177 -16.60 -5.12 -9.02
CA LEU A 177 -16.70 -5.60 -7.63
C LEU A 177 -16.10 -4.58 -6.64
N VAL A 178 -15.01 -3.92 -7.00
CA VAL A 178 -14.39 -2.83 -6.21
C VAL A 178 -15.35 -1.65 -6.08
N ASN A 179 -15.88 -1.16 -7.20
CA ASN A 179 -16.81 -0.03 -7.24
C ASN A 179 -18.11 -0.32 -6.45
N CYS A 180 -18.52 -1.59 -6.38
CA CYS A 180 -19.66 -2.03 -5.58
C CYS A 180 -19.29 -2.48 -4.14
N GLU A 181 -18.07 -2.20 -3.69
CA GLU A 181 -17.55 -2.52 -2.35
C GLU A 181 -17.70 -4.01 -1.95
N GLN A 182 -17.60 -4.94 -2.90
CA GLN A 182 -17.75 -6.39 -2.66
C GLN A 182 -16.45 -7.02 -2.13
N TRP A 183 -15.95 -6.51 -1.00
CA TRP A 183 -14.65 -6.88 -0.44
C TRP A 183 -14.53 -8.37 -0.11
N ALA A 184 -15.56 -8.98 0.48
CA ALA A 184 -15.56 -10.41 0.81
C ALA A 184 -15.43 -11.31 -0.44
N VAL A 185 -16.01 -10.88 -1.57
CA VAL A 185 -15.93 -11.57 -2.86
C VAL A 185 -14.54 -11.43 -3.47
N LEU A 186 -13.98 -10.21 -3.46
CA LEU A 186 -12.63 -9.93 -3.94
C LEU A 186 -11.57 -10.67 -3.14
N VAL A 187 -11.76 -10.76 -1.84
CA VAL A 187 -10.94 -11.56 -0.92
C VAL A 187 -10.98 -13.04 -1.30
N LYS A 188 -12.18 -13.65 -1.34
CA LYS A 188 -12.31 -15.10 -1.54
C LYS A 188 -11.99 -15.52 -2.97
N GLY A 189 -12.57 -14.84 -3.96
CA GLY A 189 -12.40 -15.17 -5.37
C GLY A 189 -11.15 -14.56 -6.00
N GLY A 190 -10.74 -13.36 -5.59
CA GLY A 190 -9.55 -12.69 -6.12
C GLY A 190 -8.24 -13.41 -5.79
N THR A 191 -8.20 -14.17 -4.69
CA THR A 191 -7.10 -15.09 -4.34
C THR A 191 -6.86 -16.15 -5.42
N ASP A 192 -7.91 -16.87 -5.81
CA ASP A 192 -7.84 -17.93 -6.82
C ASP A 192 -7.52 -17.32 -8.20
N VAL A 193 -8.08 -16.14 -8.50
CA VAL A 193 -7.74 -15.36 -9.69
C VAL A 193 -6.26 -14.99 -9.72
N LEU A 194 -5.68 -14.53 -8.61
CA LEU A 194 -4.26 -14.21 -8.50
C LEU A 194 -3.37 -15.43 -8.78
N LEU A 195 -3.66 -16.56 -8.13
CA LEU A 195 -2.92 -17.81 -8.34
C LEU A 195 -3.01 -18.26 -9.79
N THR A 196 -4.22 -18.29 -10.33
CA THR A 196 -4.46 -18.73 -11.71
C THR A 196 -3.81 -17.79 -12.73
N ALA A 197 -3.81 -16.47 -12.48
CA ALA A 197 -3.09 -15.51 -13.31
C ALA A 197 -1.57 -15.71 -13.24
N ALA A 198 -1.02 -15.93 -12.04
CA ALA A 198 0.39 -16.27 -11.88
C ALA A 198 0.73 -17.58 -12.61
N GLU A 199 -0.11 -18.61 -12.52
CA GLU A 199 0.06 -19.88 -13.25
C GLU A 199 0.16 -19.69 -14.76
N GLN A 200 -0.67 -18.80 -15.30
CA GLN A 200 -0.69 -18.45 -16.71
C GLN A 200 0.52 -17.61 -17.17
N LEU A 201 1.40 -17.16 -16.28
CA LEU A 201 2.69 -16.57 -16.69
C LEU A 201 3.67 -17.60 -17.30
N ALA A 202 3.40 -18.90 -17.16
CA ALA A 202 4.24 -19.94 -17.77
C ALA A 202 4.03 -20.09 -19.29
N ASP A 203 2.86 -19.69 -19.80
CA ASP A 203 2.52 -19.77 -21.21
C ASP A 203 2.66 -18.39 -21.87
N ARG A 204 3.39 -18.33 -22.99
CA ARG A 204 3.71 -17.07 -23.68
C ARG A 204 2.49 -16.33 -24.19
N ASP A 205 1.46 -17.05 -24.61
CA ASP A 205 0.26 -16.45 -25.19
C ASP A 205 -0.56 -15.71 -24.13
N THR A 206 -0.45 -16.11 -22.86
CA THR A 206 -1.25 -15.60 -21.75
C THR A 206 -0.54 -14.56 -20.90
N ILE A 207 0.76 -14.31 -21.12
CA ILE A 207 1.56 -13.38 -20.31
C ILE A 207 0.92 -11.99 -20.26
N ALA A 208 0.55 -11.43 -21.41
CA ALA A 208 0.02 -10.07 -21.48
C ALA A 208 -1.28 -9.93 -20.65
N GLY A 209 -2.21 -10.89 -20.78
CA GLY A 209 -3.44 -10.90 -20.01
C GLY A 209 -3.21 -11.16 -18.52
N ALA A 210 -2.30 -12.07 -18.17
CA ALA A 210 -1.91 -12.34 -16.79
C ALA A 210 -1.30 -11.12 -16.09
N LEU A 211 -0.40 -10.38 -16.77
CA LEU A 211 0.18 -9.15 -16.24
C LEU A 211 -0.88 -8.09 -15.96
N VAL A 212 -1.90 -7.94 -16.83
CA VAL A 212 -3.02 -7.01 -16.58
C VAL A 212 -3.74 -7.34 -15.27
N ILE A 213 -3.96 -8.63 -14.96
CA ILE A 213 -4.63 -9.05 -13.73
C ILE A 213 -3.76 -8.83 -12.50
N LEU A 214 -2.49 -9.25 -12.56
CA LEU A 214 -1.54 -9.07 -11.47
C LEU A 214 -1.31 -7.58 -11.16
N GLU A 215 -1.18 -6.76 -12.20
CA GLU A 215 -1.12 -5.31 -12.10
C GLU A 215 -2.37 -4.73 -11.44
N THR A 216 -3.56 -5.17 -11.87
CA THR A 216 -4.85 -4.69 -11.34
C THR A 216 -5.00 -5.01 -9.86
N ILE A 217 -4.61 -6.21 -9.42
CA ILE A 217 -4.81 -6.66 -8.04
C ILE A 217 -3.69 -6.18 -7.12
N PHE A 218 -2.42 -6.35 -7.49
CA PHE A 218 -1.30 -5.93 -6.64
C PHE A 218 -1.24 -4.42 -6.43
N LEU A 219 -1.40 -3.64 -7.50
CA LEU A 219 -1.45 -2.17 -7.39
C LEU A 219 -2.83 -1.66 -6.96
N GLY A 220 -3.85 -2.53 -6.97
CA GLY A 220 -5.16 -2.23 -6.39
C GLY A 220 -5.15 -2.29 -4.86
N TYR A 221 -4.65 -3.38 -4.29
CA TYR A 221 -4.58 -3.66 -2.85
C TYR A 221 -3.34 -3.09 -2.15
N GLN A 222 -2.99 -1.83 -2.40
CA GLN A 222 -1.79 -1.21 -1.80
C GLN A 222 -1.82 -1.17 -0.27
N GLU A 223 -3.02 -1.13 0.32
CA GLU A 223 -3.22 -1.04 1.78
C GLU A 223 -3.10 -2.40 2.51
N ASN A 224 -2.96 -3.50 1.76
CA ASN A 224 -2.81 -4.84 2.32
C ASN A 224 -1.62 -5.58 1.68
N ALA A 225 -0.43 -5.22 2.14
CA ALA A 225 0.82 -5.82 1.69
C ALA A 225 0.89 -7.35 1.91
N ASP A 226 0.13 -7.92 2.86
CA ASP A 226 0.11 -9.37 3.10
C ASP A 226 -0.35 -10.14 1.87
N VAL A 227 -1.29 -9.60 1.08
CA VAL A 227 -1.74 -10.21 -0.18
C VAL A 227 -0.63 -10.25 -1.22
N PHE A 228 0.20 -9.22 -1.27
CA PHE A 228 1.32 -9.24 -2.20
C PHE A 228 2.43 -10.18 -1.70
N VAL A 229 2.78 -10.11 -0.41
CA VAL A 229 3.85 -10.92 0.19
C VAL A 229 3.54 -12.42 0.14
N ALA A 230 2.31 -12.82 0.45
CA ALA A 230 1.91 -14.23 0.43
C ALA A 230 2.03 -14.87 -0.97
N PHE A 231 1.90 -14.08 -2.03
CA PHE A 231 1.93 -14.56 -3.42
C PHE A 231 3.19 -14.17 -4.18
N PHE A 232 4.10 -13.42 -3.54
CA PHE A 232 5.29 -12.90 -4.17
C PHE A 232 6.16 -14.01 -4.75
N SER A 233 6.36 -15.11 -4.03
CA SER A 233 7.16 -16.27 -4.51
C SER A 233 6.58 -16.85 -5.81
N HIS A 234 5.26 -17.09 -5.86
CA HIS A 234 4.57 -17.62 -7.03
C HIS A 234 4.71 -16.71 -8.27
N PHE A 235 4.70 -15.40 -8.06
CA PHE A 235 4.94 -14.41 -9.10
C PHE A 235 6.42 -14.37 -9.50
N TYR A 236 7.32 -14.19 -8.54
CA TYR A 236 8.75 -14.00 -8.72
C TYR A 236 9.42 -15.20 -9.43
N ASP A 237 9.15 -16.43 -8.99
CA ASP A 237 9.77 -17.64 -9.56
C ASP A 237 9.47 -17.83 -11.05
N ARG A 238 8.35 -17.26 -11.52
CA ARG A 238 7.95 -17.30 -12.92
C ARG A 238 8.62 -16.21 -13.73
N ILE A 239 8.60 -14.98 -13.24
CA ILE A 239 9.19 -13.83 -13.96
C ILE A 239 10.73 -13.85 -13.94
N ALA A 240 11.35 -14.41 -12.90
CA ALA A 240 12.81 -14.50 -12.81
C ALA A 240 13.41 -15.29 -13.98
N ARG A 241 12.73 -16.38 -14.39
CA ARG A 241 13.14 -17.23 -15.53
C ARG A 241 13.10 -16.51 -16.88
N TRP A 242 12.37 -15.40 -16.99
CA TRP A 242 12.26 -14.66 -18.24
C TRP A 242 13.53 -13.89 -18.60
N THR A 243 14.30 -13.48 -17.60
CA THR A 243 15.60 -12.82 -17.81
C THR A 243 16.61 -13.70 -18.56
N THR A 244 16.43 -15.03 -18.48
CA THR A 244 17.27 -16.03 -19.16
C THR A 244 16.50 -16.80 -20.24
N ALA A 245 15.31 -16.35 -20.65
CA ALA A 245 14.47 -17.10 -21.58
C ALA A 245 14.94 -16.98 -23.04
N HIS A 246 14.86 -18.08 -23.80
CA HIS A 246 15.17 -18.14 -25.22
C HIS A 246 14.03 -18.76 -26.02
N PRO A 247 13.50 -18.09 -27.07
CA PRO A 247 13.80 -16.70 -27.47
C PRO A 247 13.40 -15.68 -26.39
N PRO A 248 13.85 -14.41 -26.40
CA PRO A 248 13.40 -13.43 -25.41
C PRO A 248 11.88 -13.14 -25.53
N LEU A 249 11.31 -12.51 -24.49
CA LEU A 249 9.94 -11.96 -24.55
C LEU A 249 9.88 -10.74 -25.48
N SER A 250 8.69 -10.38 -25.97
CA SER A 250 8.53 -9.17 -26.77
C SER A 250 8.86 -7.92 -25.96
N GLN A 251 9.40 -6.88 -26.62
CA GLN A 251 9.78 -5.63 -25.96
C GLN A 251 8.61 -4.98 -25.20
N LYS A 252 7.39 -5.05 -25.77
CA LYS A 252 6.17 -4.54 -25.14
C LYS A 252 5.91 -5.20 -23.77
N ILE A 253 6.05 -6.52 -23.68
CA ILE A 253 5.85 -7.28 -22.43
C ILE A 253 6.95 -6.96 -21.43
N GLN A 254 8.20 -6.85 -21.89
CA GLN A 254 9.32 -6.50 -21.01
C GLN A 254 9.17 -5.11 -20.39
N VAL A 255 8.71 -4.13 -21.18
CA VAL A 255 8.41 -2.78 -20.68
C VAL A 255 7.23 -2.81 -19.69
N GLN A 256 6.13 -3.50 -20.01
CA GLN A 256 4.99 -3.64 -19.09
C GLN A 256 5.39 -4.28 -17.76
N LEU A 257 6.25 -5.30 -17.81
CA LEU A 257 6.79 -5.92 -16.60
C LEU A 257 7.65 -4.95 -15.80
N HIS A 258 8.49 -4.15 -16.47
CA HIS A 258 9.30 -3.15 -15.80
C HIS A 258 8.40 -2.10 -15.11
N GLU A 259 7.41 -1.57 -15.80
CA GLU A 259 6.43 -0.62 -15.23
C GLU A 259 5.72 -1.21 -14.00
N LEU A 260 5.26 -2.46 -14.09
CA LEU A 260 4.66 -3.17 -12.96
C LEU A 260 5.65 -3.30 -11.79
N ILE A 261 6.88 -3.74 -12.04
CA ILE A 261 7.88 -3.91 -10.98
C ILE A 261 8.21 -2.57 -10.31
N GLN A 262 8.34 -1.47 -11.07
CA GLN A 262 8.50 -0.13 -10.50
C GLN A 262 7.30 0.24 -9.64
N GLY A 263 6.09 -0.03 -10.11
CA GLY A 263 4.86 0.15 -9.35
C GLY A 263 4.84 -0.65 -8.05
N LEU A 264 5.29 -1.91 -8.05
CA LEU A 264 5.36 -2.76 -6.86
C LEU A 264 6.41 -2.28 -5.87
N LEU A 265 7.60 -1.89 -6.35
CA LEU A 265 8.66 -1.31 -5.52
C LEU A 265 8.22 0.01 -4.88
N PHE A 266 7.41 0.79 -5.60
CA PHE A 266 6.82 2.03 -5.11
C PHE A 266 5.69 1.80 -4.11
N ALA A 267 4.77 0.87 -4.40
CA ALA A 267 3.61 0.58 -3.56
C ALA A 267 3.97 -0.14 -2.26
N PHE A 268 5.05 -0.94 -2.26
CA PHE A 268 5.46 -1.77 -1.13
C PHE A 268 6.93 -1.52 -0.71
N PRO A 269 7.29 -0.29 -0.29
CA PRO A 269 8.66 0.04 0.11
C PRO A 269 9.05 -0.66 1.42
N GLY A 270 10.27 -1.18 1.50
CA GLY A 270 10.84 -1.72 2.74
C GLY A 270 10.60 -3.21 3.02
N HIS A 271 9.97 -3.96 2.11
CA HIS A 271 9.93 -5.43 2.20
C HIS A 271 11.24 -6.04 1.67
N PRO A 272 12.16 -6.54 2.53
CA PRO A 272 13.52 -6.91 2.11
C PRO A 272 13.55 -8.10 1.13
N LEU A 273 12.55 -8.99 1.22
CA LEU A 273 12.36 -10.12 0.31
C LEU A 273 11.89 -9.69 -1.09
N VAL A 274 11.30 -8.50 -1.23
CA VAL A 274 10.76 -8.00 -2.50
C VAL A 274 11.79 -7.16 -3.23
N GLN A 275 12.42 -6.22 -2.53
CA GLN A 275 13.27 -5.22 -3.18
C GLN A 275 14.51 -5.82 -3.85
N ALA A 276 15.27 -6.66 -3.14
CA ALA A 276 16.49 -7.24 -3.69
C ALA A 276 16.23 -8.13 -4.92
N HIS A 277 15.11 -8.86 -4.89
CA HIS A 277 14.71 -9.79 -5.93
C HIS A 277 14.17 -9.05 -7.18
N LEU A 278 13.31 -8.06 -6.98
CA LEU A 278 12.75 -7.27 -8.08
C LEU A 278 13.80 -6.36 -8.75
N LEU A 279 14.70 -5.75 -7.96
CA LEU A 279 15.78 -4.91 -8.51
C LEU A 279 16.71 -5.70 -9.44
N LYS A 280 17.01 -6.96 -9.10
CA LYS A 280 17.77 -7.87 -9.98
C LYS A 280 17.10 -8.06 -11.34
N ILE A 281 15.78 -8.20 -11.38
CA ILE A 281 15.04 -8.36 -12.64
C ILE A 281 15.03 -7.04 -13.42
N THR A 282 14.79 -5.90 -12.75
CA THR A 282 14.77 -4.59 -13.44
C THR A 282 16.09 -4.25 -14.14
N ALA A 283 17.23 -4.69 -13.59
CA ALA A 283 18.54 -4.48 -14.21
C ALA A 283 18.68 -5.19 -15.56
N ALA A 284 17.90 -6.24 -15.82
CA ALA A 284 17.90 -7.01 -17.06
C ALA A 284 16.79 -6.58 -18.04
N LEU A 285 15.92 -5.64 -17.67
CA LEU A 285 14.78 -5.19 -18.48
C LEU A 285 15.07 -3.85 -19.17
N PRO A 286 14.49 -3.60 -20.37
CA PRO A 286 14.56 -2.30 -21.01
C PRO A 286 13.89 -1.25 -20.12
N SER A 287 14.46 -0.03 -20.08
CA SER A 287 13.90 1.07 -19.30
C SER A 287 12.48 1.43 -19.78
N PRO A 288 11.59 1.86 -18.87
CA PRO A 288 10.29 2.38 -19.25
C PRO A 288 10.43 3.63 -20.14
N PRO A 289 9.38 4.00 -20.90
CA PRO A 289 9.37 5.23 -21.69
C PRO A 289 9.64 6.47 -20.83
N ALA A 290 10.30 7.50 -21.38
CA ALA A 290 10.57 8.74 -20.66
C ALA A 290 9.29 9.47 -20.17
N THR A 291 8.14 9.18 -20.81
CA THR A 291 6.82 9.70 -20.43
C THR A 291 6.17 8.96 -19.26
N PHE A 292 6.78 7.86 -18.78
CA PHE A 292 6.24 7.05 -17.70
C PHE A 292 6.34 7.79 -16.36
N ASN A 293 5.19 8.17 -15.81
CA ASN A 293 5.09 8.75 -14.48
C ASN A 293 4.65 7.67 -13.49
N LEU A 294 5.59 7.24 -12.65
CA LEU A 294 5.38 6.16 -11.67
C LEU A 294 4.27 6.47 -10.67
N GLU A 295 4.22 7.71 -10.15
CA GLU A 295 3.24 8.10 -9.14
C GLU A 295 1.82 8.13 -9.71
N ALA A 296 1.63 8.74 -10.88
CA ALA A 296 0.36 8.71 -11.59
C ALA A 296 -0.05 7.28 -11.99
N TYR A 297 0.92 6.45 -12.37
CA TYR A 297 0.69 5.05 -12.73
C TYR A 297 0.15 4.24 -11.54
N VAL A 298 0.75 4.38 -10.35
CA VAL A 298 0.33 3.67 -9.14
C VAL A 298 -0.99 4.22 -8.59
N GLU A 299 -1.12 5.55 -8.51
CA GLU A 299 -2.33 6.17 -7.95
C GLU A 299 -3.57 5.92 -8.82
N SER A 300 -3.43 5.92 -10.15
CA SER A 300 -4.54 5.59 -11.06
C SER A 300 -5.07 4.16 -10.92
N ARG A 301 -4.32 3.26 -10.27
CA ARG A 301 -4.68 1.85 -10.07
C ARG A 301 -5.12 1.54 -8.65
N ARG A 302 -4.96 2.48 -7.72
CA ARG A 302 -5.31 2.31 -6.31
C ARG A 302 -6.81 2.09 -6.15
N TRP A 303 -7.18 1.05 -5.41
CA TRP A 303 -8.58 0.84 -5.03
C TRP A 303 -8.91 1.71 -3.82
N LYS A 304 -9.93 2.56 -3.96
CA LYS A 304 -10.41 3.45 -2.91
C LYS A 304 -11.42 2.72 -2.03
N ASN A 305 -11.51 3.08 -0.75
CA ASN A 305 -12.47 2.52 0.22
C ASN A 305 -12.30 1.01 0.54
N CYS A 306 -11.10 0.45 0.38
CA CYS A 306 -10.75 -0.90 0.85
C CYS A 306 -11.07 -1.03 2.34
N LYS A 307 -12.23 -1.63 2.70
CA LYS A 307 -12.47 -2.04 4.08
C LYS A 307 -11.43 -3.11 4.40
N GLN A 308 -10.52 -2.83 5.34
CA GLN A 308 -9.65 -3.86 5.85
C GLN A 308 -10.54 -4.98 6.40
N ALA A 309 -10.39 -6.17 5.83
CA ALA A 309 -10.93 -7.35 6.47
C ALA A 309 -10.32 -7.42 7.87
N THR A 310 -11.15 -7.59 8.90
CA THR A 310 -10.74 -7.73 10.30
C THR A 310 -9.76 -8.89 10.52
N SER A 311 -9.67 -9.78 9.53
CA SER A 311 -8.68 -10.83 9.35
C SER A 311 -8.25 -10.87 7.89
N SER A 312 -6.95 -11.03 7.62
CA SER A 312 -6.49 -11.34 6.27
C SER A 312 -7.05 -12.73 5.88
N PRO A 313 -7.78 -12.87 4.77
CA PRO A 313 -8.31 -14.17 4.33
C PRO A 313 -7.21 -15.17 3.93
N PHE A 314 -5.98 -14.69 3.82
CA PHE A 314 -4.77 -15.47 3.54
C PHE A 314 -4.09 -15.97 4.81
N LEU A 315 -4.58 -15.54 5.98
CA LEU A 315 -4.26 -16.09 7.28
C LEU A 315 -5.56 -16.71 7.82
N SER A 316 -5.83 -17.95 7.40
CA SER A 316 -6.86 -18.75 8.07
C SER A 316 -6.49 -18.89 9.55
N GLU A 317 -7.46 -18.69 10.44
CA GLU A 317 -7.37 -19.13 11.85
C GLU A 317 -7.23 -20.66 11.97
N ASP A 318 -7.34 -21.39 10.86
CA ASP A 318 -7.13 -22.84 10.75
C ASP A 318 -5.89 -23.18 9.91
N SER A 319 -4.70 -22.95 10.46
CA SER A 319 -3.53 -23.76 10.15
C SER A 319 -2.90 -24.26 11.45
N SER A 320 -3.58 -25.18 12.11
CA SER A 320 -3.03 -26.02 13.20
C SER A 320 -1.95 -27.01 12.71
N SER A 321 -1.30 -26.69 11.59
CA SER A 321 -0.08 -27.34 11.11
C SER A 321 0.70 -26.35 10.24
N GLU A 322 1.26 -25.30 10.85
CA GLU A 322 2.36 -24.57 10.21
C GLU A 322 3.53 -25.54 9.99
N PRO A 323 4.13 -25.59 8.79
CA PRO A 323 5.41 -26.26 8.62
C PRO A 323 6.44 -25.49 9.44
N ALA A 324 7.03 -26.16 10.42
CA ALA A 324 8.11 -25.64 11.23
C ALA A 324 9.25 -25.12 10.34
N ALA A 325 9.35 -23.81 10.16
CA ALA A 325 10.58 -23.19 9.72
C ALA A 325 11.43 -22.93 10.98
N PRO A 326 12.57 -23.62 11.17
CA PRO A 326 13.44 -23.39 12.30
C PRO A 326 14.15 -22.06 12.08
N ARG A 327 13.67 -21.00 12.71
CA ARG A 327 14.48 -19.81 13.00
C ARG A 327 14.54 -19.70 14.50
N SER A 328 15.76 -19.79 15.04
CA SER A 328 16.06 -19.84 16.46
C SER A 328 15.31 -18.74 17.21
N ARG A 329 14.27 -19.12 17.95
CA ARG A 329 13.57 -18.23 18.87
C ARG A 329 14.61 -17.67 19.83
N ILE A 330 14.74 -16.34 19.89
CA ILE A 330 15.62 -15.68 20.84
C ILE A 330 14.86 -15.58 22.16
N PRO A 331 15.30 -16.23 23.24
CA PRO A 331 14.57 -16.23 24.51
C PRO A 331 14.36 -14.81 25.05
N GLY A 332 13.12 -14.51 25.46
CA GLY A 332 12.73 -13.21 26.00
C GLY A 332 12.66 -12.09 24.95
N VAL A 333 12.49 -12.42 23.66
CA VAL A 333 12.24 -11.46 22.58
C VAL A 333 11.05 -11.93 21.76
N VAL A 334 10.15 -11.00 21.44
CA VAL A 334 8.99 -11.27 20.59
C VAL A 334 8.92 -10.24 19.47
N GLY A 335 8.54 -10.70 18.27
CA GLY A 335 8.10 -9.81 17.20
C GLY A 335 6.70 -9.24 17.49
N LEU A 336 6.29 -8.24 16.72
CA LEU A 336 4.97 -7.63 16.79
C LEU A 336 4.29 -7.76 15.42
N LYS A 337 3.12 -8.39 15.36
CA LYS A 337 2.39 -8.51 14.10
C LYS A 337 2.00 -7.12 13.58
N ASN A 338 2.33 -6.82 12.33
CA ASN A 338 1.85 -5.62 11.65
C ASN A 338 0.35 -5.71 11.42
N VAL A 339 -0.40 -4.70 11.87
CA VAL A 339 -1.87 -4.66 11.84
C VAL A 339 -2.41 -3.58 10.89
N GLY A 340 -1.74 -3.41 9.75
CA GLY A 340 -2.13 -2.47 8.70
C GLY A 340 -1.37 -1.15 8.83
N ASN A 341 -0.22 -1.07 8.15
CA ASN A 341 0.70 0.06 8.18
C ASN A 341 1.12 0.47 9.60
N SER A 342 1.21 -0.49 10.52
CA SER A 342 1.49 -0.23 11.93
C SER A 342 2.98 -0.35 12.30
N CYS A 343 3.87 -0.34 11.30
CA CYS A 343 5.31 -0.51 11.52
C CYS A 343 5.93 0.63 12.34
N TYR A 344 5.43 1.86 12.20
CA TYR A 344 5.83 3.00 13.06
C TYR A 344 5.56 2.69 14.54
N MET A 345 4.38 2.13 14.84
CA MET A 345 3.99 1.74 16.19
C MET A 345 4.83 0.56 16.68
N ASN A 346 5.04 -0.46 15.84
CA ASN A 346 5.85 -1.62 16.19
C ASN A 346 7.29 -1.23 16.53
N ALA A 347 7.92 -0.40 15.69
CA ALA A 347 9.30 0.05 15.91
C ALA A 347 9.43 0.90 17.19
N VAL A 348 8.47 1.79 17.47
CA VAL A 348 8.42 2.57 18.72
C VAL A 348 8.24 1.69 19.94
N LEU A 349 7.29 0.74 19.90
CA LEU A 349 7.08 -0.22 20.99
C LEU A 349 8.34 -1.05 21.25
N GLN A 350 9.04 -1.49 20.20
CA GLN A 350 10.32 -2.19 20.35
C GLN A 350 11.41 -1.27 20.94
N GLY A 351 11.51 0.01 20.56
CA GLY A 351 12.42 0.93 21.24
C GLY A 351 12.13 1.07 22.74
N LEU A 352 10.84 1.17 23.09
CA LEU A 352 10.37 1.30 24.47
C LEU A 352 10.56 0.03 25.30
N PHE A 353 10.21 -1.15 24.79
CA PHE A 353 10.45 -2.43 25.49
C PHE A 353 11.94 -2.62 25.80
N TRP A 354 12.83 -2.12 24.95
CA TRP A 354 14.27 -2.25 25.20
C TRP A 354 14.83 -1.18 26.13
N THR A 355 13.99 -0.27 26.66
CA THR A 355 14.39 0.74 27.63
C THR A 355 14.39 0.18 29.06
N PRO A 356 15.56 0.10 29.73
CA PRO A 356 15.67 -0.27 31.14
C PRO A 356 14.72 0.51 32.05
N GLY A 357 14.14 -0.16 33.06
CA GLY A 357 13.25 0.48 34.04
C GLY A 357 11.81 0.66 33.57
N LEU A 358 11.57 0.77 32.25
CA LEU A 358 10.21 0.94 31.71
C LEU A 358 9.37 -0.33 31.91
N HIS A 359 9.99 -1.50 31.76
CA HIS A 359 9.33 -2.78 31.99
C HIS A 359 8.86 -2.94 33.43
N GLU A 360 9.70 -2.57 34.41
CA GLU A 360 9.34 -2.64 35.83
C GLU A 360 8.20 -1.66 36.14
N LEU A 361 8.26 -0.45 35.58
CA LEU A 361 7.26 0.60 35.76
C LEU A 361 5.86 0.15 35.30
N PHE A 362 5.77 -0.51 34.14
CA PHE A 362 4.51 -0.98 33.57
C PHE A 362 4.25 -2.48 33.76
N SER A 363 4.87 -3.10 34.76
CA SER A 363 4.68 -4.53 35.07
C SER A 363 3.39 -4.85 35.84
N GLY A 364 2.74 -3.83 36.41
CA GLY A 364 1.53 -3.97 37.22
C GLY A 364 0.26 -4.23 36.39
N VAL A 365 -0.77 -4.78 37.05
CA VAL A 365 -2.10 -5.02 36.46
C VAL A 365 -3.00 -3.82 36.72
N SER A 366 -3.32 -3.01 35.70
CA SER A 366 -4.31 -1.93 35.84
C SER A 366 -5.74 -2.46 36.00
N SER A 367 -6.52 -1.79 36.86
CA SER A 367 -7.93 -2.10 37.13
C SER A 367 -8.90 -1.55 36.07
N ARG A 368 -8.47 -0.55 35.28
CA ARG A 368 -9.29 0.11 34.24
C ARG A 368 -8.98 -0.45 32.86
N ARG A 369 -9.85 -1.31 32.33
CA ARG A 369 -9.73 -1.85 30.96
C ARG A 369 -10.02 -0.76 29.92
N GLY A 370 -9.26 -0.76 28.83
CA GLY A 370 -9.49 0.10 27.65
C GLY A 370 -8.78 1.45 27.67
N SER A 371 -7.94 1.74 28.67
CA SER A 371 -7.04 2.91 28.65
C SER A 371 -5.73 2.58 27.95
N VAL A 372 -5.04 3.60 27.41
CA VAL A 372 -3.72 3.42 26.75
C VAL A 372 -2.73 2.76 27.70
N VAL A 373 -2.70 3.20 28.96
CA VAL A 373 -1.84 2.63 30.01
C VAL A 373 -2.15 1.15 30.24
N SER A 374 -3.43 0.78 30.36
CA SER A 374 -3.80 -0.61 30.62
C SER A 374 -3.46 -1.57 29.47
N GLU A 375 -3.66 -1.13 28.22
CA GLU A 375 -3.34 -1.96 27.06
C GLU A 375 -1.81 -1.97 26.80
N PHE A 376 -1.09 -0.89 27.12
CA PHE A 376 0.37 -0.88 27.11
C PHE A 376 0.97 -1.82 28.17
N GLN A 377 0.43 -1.85 29.39
CA GLN A 377 0.83 -2.82 30.42
C GLN A 377 0.56 -4.27 29.96
N ALA A 378 -0.57 -4.51 29.29
CA ALA A 378 -0.87 -5.81 28.71
C ALA A 378 0.14 -6.21 27.62
N LEU A 379 0.56 -5.27 26.78
CA LEU A 379 1.62 -5.49 25.79
C LEU A 379 2.98 -5.80 26.46
N VAL A 380 3.37 -5.00 27.45
CA VAL A 380 4.61 -5.19 28.23
C VAL A 380 4.62 -6.57 28.89
N HIS A 381 3.50 -6.98 29.47
CA HIS A 381 3.34 -8.30 30.06
C HIS A 381 3.45 -9.41 29.00
N ALA A 382 2.69 -9.30 27.90
CA ALA A 382 2.71 -10.28 26.81
C ALA A 382 4.10 -10.40 26.18
N ALA A 383 4.83 -9.28 26.02
CA ALA A 383 6.18 -9.30 25.47
C ALA A 383 7.19 -10.04 26.36
N ARG A 384 6.96 -10.07 27.69
CA ARG A 384 7.81 -10.81 28.65
C ARG A 384 7.43 -12.28 28.79
N THR A 385 6.13 -12.60 28.75
CA THR A 385 5.64 -13.95 29.09
C THR A 385 5.31 -14.81 27.88
N SER A 386 5.11 -14.21 26.71
CA SER A 386 4.70 -14.96 25.51
C SER A 386 5.77 -15.97 25.10
N GLU A 387 5.29 -17.18 24.80
CA GLU A 387 6.11 -18.23 24.21
C GLU A 387 6.13 -18.21 22.68
N ALA A 388 5.27 -17.40 22.07
CA ALA A 388 5.20 -17.23 20.62
C ALA A 388 6.35 -16.37 20.09
N SER A 389 6.72 -16.59 18.83
CA SER A 389 7.72 -15.79 18.12
C SER A 389 7.28 -14.33 17.90
N TRP A 390 5.97 -14.05 17.92
CA TRP A 390 5.42 -12.69 17.85
C TRP A 390 4.09 -12.56 18.59
N LEU A 391 3.73 -11.34 19.00
CA LEU A 391 2.39 -11.01 19.48
C LEU A 391 1.41 -10.98 18.32
N ASN A 392 0.25 -11.63 18.48
CA ASN A 392 -0.73 -11.78 17.40
C ASN A 392 -1.49 -10.48 17.08
N ALA A 393 -2.19 -10.48 15.95
CA ALA A 393 -2.94 -9.32 15.48
C ALA A 393 -4.00 -8.85 16.49
N THR A 394 -4.64 -9.76 17.22
CA THR A 394 -5.69 -9.42 18.20
C THR A 394 -5.14 -8.55 19.33
N ILE A 395 -3.98 -8.89 19.89
CA ILE A 395 -3.34 -8.10 20.95
C ILE A 395 -2.95 -6.73 20.41
N MET A 396 -2.35 -6.68 19.22
CA MET A 396 -1.91 -5.43 18.61
C MET A 396 -3.09 -4.51 18.25
N GLN A 397 -4.20 -5.06 17.74
CA GLN A 397 -5.42 -4.29 17.43
C GLN A 397 -6.11 -3.76 18.69
N ARG A 398 -6.08 -4.51 19.80
CA ARG A 398 -6.61 -4.04 21.08
C ARG A 398 -5.84 -2.85 21.62
N PHE A 399 -4.51 -2.87 21.52
CA PHE A 399 -3.73 -1.69 21.86
C PHE A 399 -4.04 -0.52 20.92
N ARG A 400 -4.05 -0.77 19.61
CA ARG A 400 -4.35 0.26 18.60
C ARG A 400 -5.70 0.94 18.84
N SER A 401 -6.75 0.19 19.20
CA SER A 401 -8.08 0.75 19.44
C SER A 401 -8.18 1.61 20.70
N SER A 402 -7.20 1.52 21.62
CA SER A 402 -7.13 2.39 22.80
C SER A 402 -6.51 3.77 22.51
N LEU A 403 -5.83 3.93 21.37
CA LEU A 403 -5.15 5.18 20.98
C LEU A 403 -6.17 6.22 20.47
N VAL A 404 -5.73 7.46 20.22
CA VAL A 404 -6.58 8.48 19.59
C VAL A 404 -6.95 8.09 18.14
N PRO A 405 -8.09 8.56 17.60
CA PRO A 405 -8.62 8.12 16.30
C PRO A 405 -7.63 8.19 15.13
N GLU A 406 -6.71 9.15 15.15
CA GLU A 406 -5.67 9.31 14.12
C GLU A 406 -4.77 8.07 13.99
N TYR A 407 -4.39 7.44 15.11
CA TYR A 407 -3.57 6.23 15.16
C TYR A 407 -4.39 4.94 15.05
N GLN A 408 -5.72 5.01 15.13
CA GLN A 408 -6.61 3.87 14.89
C GLN A 408 -6.75 3.55 13.40
N THR A 409 -6.46 4.51 12.52
CA THR A 409 -6.54 4.34 11.07
C THR A 409 -5.32 3.63 10.51
N SER A 410 -5.46 2.93 9.38
CA SER A 410 -4.35 2.26 8.67
C SER A 410 -3.52 3.19 7.78
N ARG A 411 -3.50 4.48 8.10
CA ARG A 411 -2.58 5.44 7.48
C ARG A 411 -1.17 5.21 8.02
N GLN A 412 -0.18 5.47 7.18
CA GLN A 412 1.19 5.59 7.67
C GLN A 412 1.30 6.85 8.54
N GLN A 413 2.12 6.77 9.58
CA GLN A 413 2.27 7.82 10.58
C GLN A 413 3.74 8.03 10.90
N ASP A 414 4.08 9.21 11.43
CA ASP A 414 5.43 9.52 11.86
C ASP A 414 5.75 8.83 13.20
N ALA A 415 6.85 8.08 13.24
CA ALA A 415 7.26 7.36 14.44
C ALA A 415 7.65 8.28 15.61
N ALA A 416 8.19 9.48 15.35
CA ALA A 416 8.57 10.42 16.40
C ALA A 416 7.33 11.04 17.04
N GLU A 417 6.38 11.49 16.21
CA GLU A 417 5.09 12.02 16.70
C GLU A 417 4.33 10.97 17.51
N PHE A 418 4.31 9.71 17.04
CA PHE A 418 3.68 8.62 17.78
C PHE A 418 4.38 8.34 19.12
N LEU A 419 5.72 8.36 19.18
CA LEU A 419 6.47 8.16 20.41
C LEU A 419 6.14 9.24 21.46
N ILE A 420 6.14 10.51 21.06
CA ILE A 420 5.83 11.63 21.97
C ILE A 420 4.38 11.54 22.44
N TYR A 421 3.43 11.28 21.53
CA TYR A 421 2.04 11.04 21.88
C TYR A 421 1.91 9.89 22.90
N LEU A 422 2.60 8.77 22.67
CA LEU A 422 2.49 7.60 23.54
C LEU A 422 3.06 7.90 24.93
N LEU A 423 4.22 8.56 25.03
CA LEU A 423 4.80 8.94 26.32
C LEU A 423 3.91 9.91 27.09
N ASP A 424 3.31 10.90 26.42
CA ASP A 424 2.35 11.83 27.03
C ASP A 424 1.07 11.11 27.50
N ALA A 425 0.52 10.20 26.68
CA ALA A 425 -0.63 9.39 27.06
C ALA A 425 -0.33 8.47 28.27
N LEU A 426 0.87 7.90 28.31
CA LEU A 426 1.32 7.06 29.43
C LEU A 426 1.59 7.87 30.70
N GLY A 427 2.05 9.11 30.59
CA GLY A 427 2.24 10.00 31.74
C GLY A 427 0.92 10.55 32.28
N SER A 428 0.07 11.08 31.41
CA SER A 428 -1.18 11.76 31.77
C SER A 428 -2.28 10.83 32.29
N GLN A 429 -2.30 9.56 31.84
CA GLN A 429 -3.31 8.57 32.26
C GLN A 429 -2.84 7.66 33.41
N SER A 430 -1.58 7.78 33.82
CA SER A 430 -0.99 7.04 34.94
C SER A 430 -1.22 7.74 36.29
N ASP A 431 -1.00 7.01 37.39
CA ASP A 431 -0.93 7.61 38.73
C ASP A 431 0.31 8.51 38.89
N ARG A 432 0.27 9.42 39.86
CA ARG A 432 1.34 10.43 40.08
C ARG A 432 2.72 9.80 40.26
N SER A 433 2.84 8.66 40.95
CA SER A 433 4.13 7.96 41.11
C SER A 433 4.67 7.43 39.80
N THR A 434 3.82 6.76 39.01
CA THR A 434 4.21 6.22 37.70
C THR A 434 4.60 7.34 36.75
N ALA A 435 3.80 8.42 36.69
CA ALA A 435 4.09 9.59 35.86
C ALA A 435 5.41 10.27 36.24
N SER A 436 5.67 10.45 37.54
CA SER A 436 6.94 11.03 38.03
C SER A 436 8.15 10.15 37.70
N THR A 437 7.98 8.83 37.70
CA THR A 437 9.06 7.89 37.37
C THR A 437 9.30 7.87 35.87
N LEU A 438 8.26 7.92 35.05
CA LEU A 438 8.36 8.05 33.59
C LEU A 438 9.10 9.34 33.20
N ALA A 439 8.76 10.47 33.85
CA ALA A 439 9.47 11.72 33.70
C ALA A 439 10.95 11.58 34.11
N ALA A 440 11.26 10.93 35.23
CA ALA A 440 12.65 10.71 35.64
C ALA A 440 13.48 9.84 34.66
N ILE A 441 12.81 8.99 33.85
CA ILE A 441 13.46 8.16 32.83
C ILE A 441 13.85 9.00 31.61
N PHE A 442 12.90 9.74 31.02
CA PHE A 442 13.09 10.37 29.70
C PHE A 442 13.23 11.90 29.72
N GLN A 443 12.79 12.57 30.79
CA GLN A 443 12.73 14.03 30.83
C GLN A 443 14.07 14.64 31.25
N GLY A 444 14.58 15.55 30.42
CA GLY A 444 15.66 16.46 30.77
C GLY A 444 15.18 17.90 30.86
N THR A 445 16.05 18.79 31.31
CA THR A 445 15.76 20.22 31.40
C THR A 445 16.88 21.03 30.76
N PHE A 446 16.52 21.88 29.80
CA PHE A 446 17.39 22.91 29.24
C PHE A 446 17.48 24.10 30.19
N GLU A 447 18.60 24.81 30.10
CA GLU A 447 18.72 26.18 30.57
C GLU A 447 19.14 27.06 29.39
N ARG A 448 18.26 27.99 29.02
CA ARG A 448 18.49 28.97 27.96
C ARG A 448 18.78 30.30 28.61
N GLN A 449 19.94 30.85 28.31
CA GLN A 449 20.35 32.16 28.79
C GLN A 449 20.50 33.12 27.60
N ILE A 450 19.80 34.25 27.65
CA ILE A 450 19.97 35.35 26.69
C ILE A 450 20.64 36.50 27.44
N THR A 451 21.83 36.91 26.98
CA THR A 451 22.60 38.01 27.57
C THR A 451 22.65 39.18 26.59
N CYS A 452 22.12 40.33 27.00
CA CYS A 452 22.20 41.57 26.22
C CYS A 452 23.65 42.07 26.15
N ASP A 453 24.13 42.47 24.97
CA ASP A 453 25.52 42.93 24.83
C ASP A 453 25.76 44.35 25.35
N ASP A 454 24.72 45.20 25.37
CA ASP A 454 24.82 46.59 25.84
C ASP A 454 24.76 46.71 27.37
N CYS A 455 23.68 46.19 27.99
CA CYS A 455 23.44 46.35 29.43
C CYS A 455 23.88 45.15 30.27
N ARG A 456 24.31 44.06 29.64
CA ARG A 456 24.71 42.79 30.30
C ARG A 456 23.63 42.12 31.16
N ALA A 457 22.37 42.57 31.07
CA ALA A 457 21.25 41.87 31.68
C ALA A 457 21.11 40.47 31.05
N ALA A 458 21.01 39.45 31.90
CA ALA A 458 20.82 38.07 31.51
C ALA A 458 19.40 37.61 31.87
N SER A 459 18.70 37.03 30.91
CA SER A 459 17.42 36.34 31.10
C SER A 459 17.67 34.84 31.01
N VAL A 460 17.27 34.09 32.04
CA VAL A 460 17.45 32.63 32.12
C VAL A 460 16.09 31.97 32.17
N VAL A 461 15.83 31.04 31.25
CA VAL A 461 14.60 30.26 31.17
C VAL A 461 14.95 28.77 31.18
N ALA A 462 14.28 28.02 32.04
CA ALA A 462 14.38 26.57 32.07
C ALA A 462 13.18 25.93 31.37
N GLU A 463 13.43 24.98 30.48
CA GLU A 463 12.40 24.28 29.70
C GLU A 463 12.67 22.77 29.72
N ASP A 464 11.63 21.97 29.95
CA ASP A 464 11.74 20.52 29.93
C ASP A 464 11.67 19.96 28.51
N PHE A 465 12.35 18.84 28.27
CA PHE A 465 12.32 18.13 26.99
C PHE A 465 12.29 16.61 27.20
N THR A 466 11.66 15.90 26.25
CA THR A 466 11.60 14.43 26.21
C THR A 466 12.56 13.87 25.16
N ASP A 467 12.73 14.59 24.06
CA ASP A 467 13.66 14.27 22.99
C ASP A 467 14.41 15.52 22.50
N LEU A 468 15.56 15.31 21.88
CA LEU A 468 16.35 16.36 21.22
C LEU A 468 16.22 16.23 19.71
N HIS A 469 15.72 17.27 19.07
CA HIS A 469 15.65 17.38 17.62
C HIS A 469 17.01 17.77 17.03
N VAL A 470 17.59 16.89 16.23
CA VAL A 470 18.91 17.07 15.61
C VAL A 470 18.73 17.40 14.12
N PRO A 471 18.96 18.65 13.70
CA PRO A 471 18.89 19.03 12.29
C PRO A 471 20.04 18.41 11.50
N VAL A 472 19.76 17.91 10.30
CA VAL A 472 20.79 17.42 9.39
C VAL A 472 21.39 18.61 8.64
N GLN A 473 22.62 18.95 8.94
CA GLN A 473 23.34 20.07 8.33
C GLN A 473 24.77 19.68 7.93
N GLY A 474 25.25 20.22 6.81
CA GLY A 474 26.58 19.93 6.27
C GLY A 474 26.66 18.63 5.47
N THR A 475 27.82 18.40 4.86
CA THR A 475 28.10 17.20 4.05
C THR A 475 28.65 16.05 4.90
N ALA A 476 27.91 14.95 4.98
CA ALA A 476 28.25 13.73 5.71
C ALA A 476 28.66 13.96 7.19
N PRO A 477 27.83 14.64 7.99
CA PRO A 477 28.18 14.95 9.37
C PRO A 477 28.16 13.71 10.26
N THR A 478 28.87 13.79 11.39
CA THR A 478 28.75 12.82 12.48
C THR A 478 27.70 13.27 13.49
N LEU A 479 26.99 12.35 14.13
CA LEU A 479 25.98 12.67 15.14
C LEU A 479 26.53 13.54 16.30
N PRO A 480 27.74 13.29 16.85
CA PRO A 480 28.32 14.17 17.85
C PRO A 480 28.55 15.61 17.38
N GLN A 481 28.89 15.83 16.10
CA GLN A 481 29.04 17.18 15.54
C GLN A 481 27.70 17.90 15.44
N LEU A 482 26.65 17.21 14.94
CA LEU A 482 25.31 17.78 14.88
C LEU A 482 24.75 18.10 16.27
N LEU A 483 25.04 17.25 17.25
CA LEU A 483 24.64 17.45 18.64
C LEU A 483 25.39 18.63 19.28
N ALA A 484 26.69 18.78 19.03
CA ALA A 484 27.46 19.92 19.51
C ALA A 484 26.93 21.25 18.94
N ALA A 485 26.55 21.27 17.66
CA ALA A 485 25.99 22.45 17.00
C ALA A 485 24.68 22.94 17.67
N LEU A 486 23.91 22.07 18.32
CA LEU A 486 22.70 22.47 19.07
C LEU A 486 22.99 23.34 20.30
N PHE A 487 24.21 23.26 20.84
CA PHE A 487 24.63 24.00 22.02
C PHE A 487 25.58 25.16 21.71
N GLU A 488 25.87 25.42 20.42
CA GLU A 488 26.65 26.59 20.03
C GLU A 488 25.89 27.89 20.35
N PRO A 489 26.58 28.94 20.83
CA PRO A 489 25.96 30.23 21.07
C PRO A 489 25.37 30.84 19.79
N GLU A 490 24.10 31.22 19.86
CA GLU A 490 23.39 31.92 18.78
C GLU A 490 23.48 33.44 18.99
N GLU A 491 23.85 34.18 17.94
CA GLU A 491 23.84 35.64 17.95
C GLU A 491 22.47 36.18 17.48
N LEU A 492 21.80 36.92 18.37
CA LEU A 492 20.55 37.62 18.10
C LEU A 492 20.89 39.06 17.72
N SER A 493 21.07 39.33 16.43
CA SER A 493 21.58 40.63 15.95
C SER A 493 20.48 41.67 15.83
N GLU A 494 20.75 42.91 16.25
CA GLU A 494 19.83 44.06 16.09
C GLU A 494 19.48 44.34 14.61
N ARG A 495 20.31 43.89 13.66
CA ARG A 495 20.13 44.12 12.21
C ARG A 495 19.23 43.10 11.51
N LEU A 496 18.88 42.02 12.20
CA LEU A 496 18.12 40.89 11.66
C LEU A 496 16.74 40.80 12.33
N GLU A 497 15.85 40.01 11.75
CA GLU A 497 14.51 39.79 12.31
C GLU A 497 14.53 39.08 13.66
N ASN A 498 15.62 38.37 14.00
CA ASN A 498 15.80 37.64 15.25
C ASN A 498 16.32 38.51 16.42
N ALA A 499 16.27 39.84 16.32
CA ALA A 499 16.74 40.75 17.38
C ALA A 499 15.99 40.56 18.72
N TYR A 500 16.73 40.54 19.84
CA TYR A 500 16.18 40.39 21.18
C TYR A 500 15.63 41.71 21.73
N PHE A 501 14.40 41.73 22.26
CA PHE A 501 13.89 42.89 22.98
C PHE A 501 14.35 42.85 24.44
N CYS A 502 15.26 43.76 24.81
CA CYS A 502 15.78 43.85 26.16
C CYS A 502 14.91 44.80 27.00
N GLU A 503 14.28 44.29 28.06
CA GLU A 503 13.44 45.08 28.96
C GLU A 503 14.21 46.17 29.72
N ALA A 504 15.46 45.89 30.12
CA ALA A 504 16.31 46.87 30.81
C ALA A 504 16.72 48.05 29.90
N CYS A 505 16.90 47.80 28.60
CA CYS A 505 17.16 48.83 27.59
C CYS A 505 15.89 49.42 26.99
N ASN A 506 14.74 48.78 27.22
CA ASN A 506 13.45 49.03 26.57
C ASN A 506 13.53 49.16 25.04
N ALA A 507 14.36 48.31 24.41
CA ALA A 507 14.64 48.37 22.98
C ALA A 507 15.12 47.01 22.43
N LYS A 508 15.03 46.81 21.11
CA LYS A 508 15.69 45.69 20.43
C LYS A 508 17.20 45.89 20.48
N ARG A 509 17.94 44.88 20.89
CA ARG A 509 19.40 44.91 21.06
C ARG A 509 20.03 43.63 20.56
N THR A 510 21.33 43.73 20.26
CA THR A 510 22.14 42.54 20.03
C THR A 510 22.28 41.77 21.34
N ALA A 511 22.05 40.47 21.28
CA ALA A 511 22.17 39.59 22.43
C ALA A 511 22.77 38.25 22.04
N ARG A 512 23.39 37.58 23.01
CA ARG A 512 23.91 36.23 22.86
C ARG A 512 22.98 35.25 23.56
N LYS A 513 22.47 34.27 22.82
CA LYS A 513 21.66 33.18 23.35
C LYS A 513 22.52 31.93 23.48
N THR A 514 22.62 31.40 24.68
CA THR A 514 23.34 30.16 25.00
C THR A 514 22.36 29.13 25.55
N THR A 515 22.48 27.90 25.08
CA THR A 515 21.67 26.77 25.56
C THR A 515 22.59 25.74 26.20
N CYS A 516 22.24 25.24 27.37
CA CYS A 516 22.94 24.13 28.01
C CYS A 516 21.95 23.15 28.65
N ILE A 517 22.41 21.94 28.98
CA ILE A 517 21.60 20.96 29.71
C ILE A 517 21.80 21.20 31.21
N ARG A 518 20.72 21.54 31.93
CA ARG A 518 20.74 21.68 33.40
C ARG A 518 20.62 20.32 34.08
N SER A 519 19.70 19.49 33.59
CA SER A 519 19.48 18.13 34.08
C SER A 519 19.37 17.19 32.89
N ALA A 520 20.26 16.19 32.83
CA ALA A 520 20.30 15.22 31.74
C ALA A 520 19.42 13.99 32.08
N PRO A 521 18.62 13.47 31.13
CA PRO A 521 17.72 12.34 31.39
C PRO A 521 18.49 11.03 31.60
N GLN A 522 17.88 10.04 32.25
CA GLN A 522 18.50 8.71 32.34
C GLN A 522 18.59 8.04 30.96
N HIS A 523 17.55 8.23 30.16
CA HIS A 523 17.42 7.76 28.79
C HIS A 523 17.22 8.96 27.86
N LEU A 524 18.17 9.16 26.95
CA LEU A 524 18.14 10.25 25.97
C LEU A 524 17.55 9.73 24.66
N ILE A 525 16.54 10.43 24.15
CA ILE A 525 15.97 10.21 22.82
C ILE A 525 16.47 11.32 21.90
N LEU A 526 17.04 10.94 20.76
CA LEU A 526 17.44 11.84 19.69
C LEU A 526 16.56 11.61 18.46
N SER A 527 15.95 12.68 17.95
CA SER A 527 15.11 12.68 16.76
C SER A 527 15.87 13.38 15.64
N ILE A 528 16.35 12.64 14.63
CA ILE A 528 17.04 13.25 13.49
C ILE A 528 16.00 13.84 12.55
N ASN A 529 16.03 15.16 12.36
CA ASN A 529 15.08 15.88 11.51
C ASN A 529 15.37 15.62 10.03
N ARG A 530 14.90 14.47 9.54
CA ARG A 530 15.06 14.04 8.14
C ARG A 530 13.89 14.41 7.25
N PHE A 531 12.87 15.07 7.77
CA PHE A 531 11.71 15.47 6.98
C PHE A 531 11.63 16.99 6.95
N GLN A 532 11.71 17.56 5.75
CA GLN A 532 11.68 19.01 5.56
C GLN A 532 10.68 19.38 4.46
N TYR A 533 10.15 20.60 4.53
CA TYR A 533 9.31 21.13 3.48
C TYR A 533 10.16 21.92 2.49
N ASN A 534 10.21 21.46 1.24
CA ASN A 534 10.92 22.14 0.18
C ASN A 534 10.04 23.28 -0.36
N LEU A 535 10.30 24.51 0.09
CA LEU A 535 9.53 25.69 -0.31
C LEU A 535 9.52 25.94 -1.83
N GLN A 536 10.59 25.58 -2.54
CA GLN A 536 10.68 25.78 -3.98
C GLN A 536 9.80 24.79 -4.76
N ARG A 537 9.71 23.55 -4.27
CA ARG A 537 8.95 22.48 -4.92
C ARG A 537 7.54 22.32 -4.36
N GLY A 538 7.23 22.94 -3.22
CA GLY A 538 5.94 22.85 -2.54
C GLY A 538 5.64 21.47 -1.95
N ILE A 539 6.66 20.62 -1.75
CA ILE A 539 6.50 19.23 -1.30
C ILE A 539 7.31 18.94 -0.03
N ARG A 540 6.81 18.04 0.82
CA ARG A 540 7.56 17.46 1.95
C ARG A 540 8.52 16.41 1.39
N GLU A 541 9.81 16.53 1.69
CA GLU A 541 10.85 15.63 1.22
C GLU A 541 11.65 15.03 2.38
N LYS A 542 12.23 13.86 2.12
CA LYS A 542 13.11 13.18 3.08
C LYS A 542 14.57 13.50 2.75
N ILE A 543 15.33 13.85 3.76
CA ILE A 543 16.79 14.02 3.71
C ILE A 543 17.43 12.63 3.84
N CYS A 544 17.83 12.10 2.70
CA CYS A 544 18.54 10.84 2.56
C CYS A 544 20.07 10.98 2.71
N ASP A 545 20.57 12.18 3.01
CA ASP A 545 22.00 12.40 3.19
C ASP A 545 22.54 11.53 4.35
N PRO A 546 23.72 10.91 4.16
CA PRO A 546 24.32 10.04 5.16
C PRO A 546 24.70 10.86 6.39
N VAL A 547 24.34 10.36 7.58
CA VAL A 547 24.76 10.91 8.86
C VAL A 547 25.34 9.75 9.66
N ASN A 548 26.60 9.86 10.09
CA ASN A 548 27.21 8.80 10.86
C ASN A 548 26.71 8.80 12.31
N CYS A 549 25.81 7.86 12.61
CA CYS A 549 25.16 7.71 13.90
C CYS A 549 25.74 6.57 14.76
N SER A 550 26.84 5.93 14.31
CA SER A 550 27.39 4.73 14.97
C SER A 550 28.06 4.99 16.33
N GLY A 551 28.30 6.26 16.68
CA GLY A 551 29.03 6.66 17.88
C GLY A 551 28.18 6.82 19.14
N ASN A 552 28.85 6.70 20.28
CA ASN A 552 28.34 7.20 21.56
C ASN A 552 28.29 8.73 21.53
N VAL A 553 27.35 9.31 22.29
CA VAL A 553 27.17 10.77 22.36
C VAL A 553 27.51 11.27 23.75
N THR A 554 27.90 12.54 23.83
CA THR A 554 28.19 13.23 25.09
C THR A 554 27.34 14.48 25.13
N LEU A 555 26.57 14.65 26.21
CA LEU A 555 25.79 15.86 26.44
C LEU A 555 26.55 16.79 27.39
N PRO A 556 26.81 18.05 26.98
CA PRO A 556 27.38 19.05 27.88
C PRO A 556 26.33 19.48 28.90
N THR A 557 26.63 19.34 30.19
CA THR A 557 25.74 19.79 31.27
C THR A 557 26.40 20.85 32.13
N THR A 558 25.61 21.63 32.87
CA THR A 558 26.11 22.61 33.85
C THR A 558 26.97 21.97 34.96
N THR A 559 26.82 20.66 35.18
CA THR A 559 27.55 19.88 36.21
C THR A 559 28.68 19.01 35.66
N GLY A 560 28.97 19.11 34.36
CA GLY A 560 29.97 18.29 33.66
C GLY A 560 29.36 17.37 32.61
N ASP A 561 30.18 16.92 31.68
CA ASP A 561 29.75 16.15 30.52
C ASP A 561 29.19 14.77 30.90
N VAL A 562 28.02 14.43 30.35
CA VAL A 562 27.37 13.13 30.57
C VAL A 562 27.48 12.28 29.31
N LYS A 563 28.10 11.11 29.43
CA LYS A 563 28.27 10.15 28.34
C LYS A 563 27.06 9.24 28.21
N TYR A 564 26.72 8.90 26.98
CA TYR A 564 25.56 8.11 26.62
C TYR A 564 25.93 6.96 25.66
N GLU A 565 25.37 5.79 25.92
CA GLU A 565 25.54 4.58 25.11
C GLU A 565 24.25 4.23 24.37
N MET A 566 24.34 4.00 23.06
CA MET A 566 23.20 3.63 22.25
C MET A 566 22.76 2.18 22.56
N TYR A 567 21.45 1.99 22.72
CA TYR A 567 20.86 0.66 22.88
C TYR A 567 19.71 0.38 21.92
N ALA A 568 19.09 1.39 21.33
CA ALA A 568 18.10 1.19 20.28
C ALA A 568 18.15 2.30 19.22
N VAL A 569 17.80 1.94 17.98
CA VAL A 569 17.69 2.87 16.86
C VAL A 569 16.55 2.43 15.96
N ILE A 570 15.64 3.35 15.67
CA ILE A 570 14.55 3.16 14.72
C ILE A 570 14.99 3.76 13.40
N VAL A 571 14.87 2.95 12.35
CA VAL A 571 15.24 3.30 10.98
C VAL A 571 13.96 3.49 10.16
N HIS A 572 13.93 4.57 9.38
CA HIS A 572 12.91 4.78 8.36
C HIS A 572 13.45 4.37 6.99
N ALA A 573 12.88 3.34 6.39
CA ALA A 573 13.17 2.87 5.04
C ALA A 573 12.28 3.54 4.00
N GLY A 574 12.90 3.99 2.91
CA GLY A 574 12.22 4.66 1.80
C GLY A 574 12.73 6.07 1.56
N SER A 575 12.67 6.55 0.32
CA SER A 575 13.18 7.88 -0.08
C SER A 575 12.17 9.01 0.07
N ARG A 576 10.92 8.71 0.43
CA ARG A 576 9.85 9.71 0.56
C ARG A 576 9.60 10.07 2.02
N ALA A 577 8.97 11.22 2.23
CA ALA A 577 8.60 11.70 3.56
C ALA A 577 7.20 11.26 4.01
N ASP A 578 6.34 10.93 3.06
CA ASP A 578 4.94 10.56 3.25
C ASP A 578 4.72 9.03 3.28
N HIS A 579 5.70 8.26 2.80
CA HIS A 579 5.64 6.81 2.74
C HIS A 579 6.97 6.14 3.07
N GLY A 580 6.90 5.00 3.76
CA GLY A 580 8.03 4.14 4.04
C GLY A 580 7.71 2.99 4.99
N HIS A 581 8.76 2.40 5.55
CA HIS A 581 8.66 1.32 6.52
C HIS A 581 9.58 1.57 7.70
N TYR A 582 9.10 1.31 8.92
CA TYR A 582 9.90 1.44 10.12
C TYR A 582 10.31 0.07 10.66
N TYR A 583 11.58 -0.04 11.05
CA TYR A 583 12.09 -1.18 11.80
C TYR A 583 13.09 -0.68 12.85
N ALA A 584 13.45 -1.53 13.80
CA ALA A 584 14.36 -1.16 14.89
C ALA A 584 15.56 -2.10 14.97
N TYR A 585 16.72 -1.54 15.33
CA TYR A 585 17.81 -2.31 15.91
C TYR A 585 17.83 -2.05 17.41
N CYS A 586 17.84 -3.10 18.22
CA CYS A 586 17.94 -2.98 19.67
C CYS A 586 19.00 -3.92 20.23
N ARG A 587 19.64 -3.55 21.34
CA ARG A 587 20.64 -4.37 22.03
C ARG A 587 20.38 -4.36 23.52
N ARG A 588 20.57 -5.51 24.18
CA ARG A 588 20.30 -5.62 25.62
C ARG A 588 21.43 -4.88 26.33
N PRO A 589 21.11 -3.93 27.22
CA PRO A 589 22.12 -3.34 28.07
C PRO A 589 22.69 -4.42 29.00
N SER A 590 23.89 -4.92 28.73
CA SER A 590 24.55 -5.94 29.56
C SER A 590 25.15 -5.32 30.83
N ALA A 591 25.09 -6.05 31.94
CA ALA A 591 25.73 -5.72 33.22
C ALA A 591 27.13 -6.35 33.38
N SER A 592 27.54 -7.25 32.47
CA SER A 592 28.82 -7.94 32.50
C SER A 592 29.55 -7.82 31.15
N SER A 593 30.88 -7.99 31.18
CA SER A 593 31.89 -7.64 30.16
C SER A 593 31.75 -8.24 28.75
N GLY A 594 30.65 -8.92 28.43
CA GLY A 594 30.28 -9.31 27.06
C GLY A 594 29.16 -8.40 26.53
N GLN A 595 29.39 -7.75 25.37
CA GLN A 595 28.33 -7.03 24.66
C GLN A 595 27.32 -8.04 24.12
N ALA A 596 26.03 -7.86 24.46
CA ALA A 596 24.96 -8.64 23.85
C ALA A 596 24.89 -8.34 22.34
N PRO A 597 24.50 -9.32 21.50
CA PRO A 597 24.34 -9.06 20.07
C PRO A 597 23.22 -8.03 19.84
N TRP A 598 23.33 -7.29 18.75
CA TRP A 598 22.22 -6.48 18.27
C TRP A 598 21.14 -7.37 17.69
N LEU A 599 19.90 -6.96 17.85
CA LEU A 599 18.74 -7.58 17.25
C LEU A 599 18.13 -6.64 16.23
N LEU A 600 17.85 -7.15 15.03
CA LEU A 600 16.97 -6.54 14.06
C LEU A 600 15.52 -6.97 14.37
N LEU A 601 14.68 -5.98 14.66
CA LEU A 601 13.27 -6.13 15.00
C LEU A 601 12.46 -5.50 13.85
N ASN A 602 11.93 -6.34 12.97
CA ASN A 602 11.13 -5.94 11.82
C ASN A 602 9.76 -6.63 11.90
N ASP A 603 8.80 -5.95 12.53
CA ASP A 603 7.47 -6.48 12.82
C ASP A 603 7.55 -7.86 13.50
N SER A 604 6.99 -8.90 12.88
CA SER A 604 6.97 -10.26 13.43
C SER A 604 8.31 -10.98 13.29
N GLN A 605 9.27 -10.41 12.55
CA GLN A 605 10.58 -11.00 12.29
C GLN A 605 11.62 -10.42 13.23
N VAL A 606 12.32 -11.31 13.93
CA VAL A 606 13.41 -10.98 14.84
C VAL A 606 14.64 -11.79 14.45
N SER A 607 15.81 -11.14 14.38
CA SER A 607 17.06 -11.82 14.08
C SER A 607 18.24 -11.15 14.77
N GLU A 608 19.24 -11.94 15.18
CA GLU A 608 20.53 -11.41 15.64
C GLU A 608 21.34 -10.85 14.47
N VAL A 609 22.02 -9.73 14.68
CA VAL A 609 22.88 -9.06 13.71
C VAL A 609 24.19 -8.63 14.38
N GLY A 610 25.28 -8.64 13.62
CA GLY A 610 26.60 -8.26 14.13
C GLY A 610 26.80 -6.73 14.17
N ASP A 611 27.68 -6.27 15.07
CA ASP A 611 27.97 -4.84 15.25
C ASP A 611 28.43 -4.14 13.96
N GLY A 612 29.24 -4.81 13.13
CA GLY A 612 29.73 -4.24 11.88
C GLY A 612 28.62 -3.93 10.87
N LEU A 613 27.57 -4.76 10.84
CA LEU A 613 26.41 -4.53 9.97
C LEU A 613 25.61 -3.31 10.44
N VAL A 614 25.36 -3.22 11.75
CA VAL A 614 24.65 -2.09 12.35
C VAL A 614 25.45 -0.82 12.16
N ALA A 615 26.75 -0.82 12.45
CA ALA A 615 27.62 0.35 12.25
C ALA A 615 27.65 0.81 10.78
N GLY A 616 27.73 -0.14 9.83
CA GLY A 616 27.65 0.17 8.40
C GLY A 616 26.32 0.81 8.01
N MET A 617 25.19 0.25 8.48
CA MET A 617 23.85 0.82 8.28
C MET A 617 23.72 2.23 8.87
N LEU A 618 24.23 2.44 10.08
CA LEU A 618 24.16 3.74 10.77
C LEU A 618 25.12 4.79 10.18
N ALA A 619 26.09 4.40 9.35
CA ALA A 619 27.07 5.32 8.75
C ALA A 619 26.79 5.63 7.27
N HIS A 620 26.29 4.66 6.50
CA HIS A 620 26.20 4.74 5.03
C HIS A 620 24.79 4.59 4.48
N ALA A 621 23.77 4.69 5.35
CA ALA A 621 22.36 4.76 4.99
C ALA A 621 22.09 5.63 3.74
N THR A 622 21.59 5.03 2.66
CA THR A 622 21.16 5.77 1.45
C THR A 622 19.67 6.10 1.54
N THR A 623 18.80 5.09 1.49
CA THR A 623 17.34 5.25 1.65
C THR A 623 16.85 4.92 3.05
N ASP A 624 17.58 4.07 3.76
CA ASP A 624 17.23 3.55 5.07
C ASP A 624 17.96 4.33 6.14
N THR A 625 17.31 5.36 6.63
CA THR A 625 17.98 6.39 7.43
C THR A 625 17.64 6.24 8.91
N PRO A 626 18.65 6.27 9.82
CA PRO A 626 18.40 6.37 11.25
C PRO A 626 17.53 7.59 11.56
N TYR A 627 16.45 7.38 12.31
CA TYR A 627 15.46 8.42 12.57
C TYR A 627 15.35 8.74 14.06
N LEU A 628 15.02 7.74 14.90
CA LEU A 628 14.99 7.89 16.36
C LEU A 628 16.10 7.06 16.97
N LEU A 629 16.86 7.64 17.89
CA LEU A 629 17.95 6.95 18.59
C LEU A 629 17.74 7.02 20.09
N PHE A 630 17.87 5.88 20.74
CA PHE A 630 17.71 5.72 22.17
C PHE A 630 19.07 5.42 22.81
N TYR A 631 19.40 6.25 23.79
CA TYR A 631 20.65 6.22 24.51
C TYR A 631 20.40 6.08 26.00
N ARG A 632 21.22 5.30 26.70
CA ARG A 632 21.23 5.24 28.16
C ARG A 632 22.45 5.99 28.69
N ARG A 633 22.33 6.63 29.84
CA ARG A 633 23.49 7.20 30.53
C ARG A 633 24.51 6.09 30.82
N ALA A 634 25.77 6.31 30.46
CA ALA A 634 26.84 5.37 30.77
C ALA A 634 27.07 5.30 32.29
N PRO A 635 27.30 4.11 32.87
CA PRO A 635 27.70 4.00 34.27
C PRO A 635 29.01 4.75 34.49
N THR A 636 29.04 5.62 35.50
CA THR A 636 30.20 6.43 35.90
C THR A 636 31.28 5.60 36.55
#